data_AF-A0A099S5J6-F1
#
_entry.id   AF-A0A099S5J6-F1
#
_cell.length_a   1.000
_cell.length_b   1.000
_cell.length_c   1.000
_cell.angle_alpha   90.00
_cell.angle_beta   90.00
_cell.angle_gamma   90.00
#
_symmetry.space_group_name_H-M   'P 1'
#
loop_
_entity.id
_entity.type
_entity.pdbx_description
1 polymer ?
#
loop_
_entity_poly.entity_id
_entity_poly.type
_entity_poly.pdbx_seq_one_letter_code
_entity_poly.pdbx_strand_id
1 'polypeptide(L)'
;MGDLLLKTKIYVPKPRPGLIGRKRLLERLDEGLLTGRPFALISAPAGYGKTTLVTNWLEGLDRAKAWLSLDELDNDPMRESTATLYRAYDTARRAGLR
;
A
#
# COMPACT_ATOMS: atom_id res chain seq x y z
N MET A 1 25.18 -4.69 6.54
CA MET A 1 25.18 -4.19 5.15
C MET A 1 23.76 -3.79 4.83
N GLY A 2 23.48 -2.50 4.67
CA GLY A 2 22.11 -1.98 4.59
C GLY A 2 21.46 -2.35 3.27
N ASP A 3 20.36 -3.09 3.35
CA ASP A 3 19.56 -3.39 2.18
C ASP A 3 18.92 -2.10 1.68
N LEU A 4 19.35 -1.63 0.51
CA LEU A 4 18.90 -0.37 -0.05
C LEU A 4 17.49 -0.60 -0.62
N LEU A 5 16.46 -0.21 0.12
CA LEU A 5 15.09 -0.20 -0.39
C LEU A 5 15.03 0.70 -1.63
N LEU A 6 14.75 0.11 -2.78
CA LEU A 6 14.60 0.83 -4.03
C LEU A 6 13.46 1.85 -3.88
N LYS A 7 13.72 3.11 -4.25
CA LYS A 7 12.73 4.20 -4.16
C LYS A 7 11.43 3.88 -4.89
N THR A 8 11.49 3.06 -5.94
CA THR A 8 10.32 2.60 -6.70
C THR A 8 9.41 1.66 -5.91
N LYS A 9 9.94 0.90 -4.94
CA LYS A 9 9.15 0.01 -4.08
C LYS A 9 8.32 0.77 -3.05
N ILE A 10 8.74 1.98 -2.67
CA ILE A 10 8.07 2.82 -1.67
C ILE A 10 7.22 3.96 -2.28
N TYR A 11 7.15 4.04 -3.60
CA TYR A 11 6.37 5.06 -4.30
C TYR A 11 4.90 4.64 -4.38
N VAL A 12 4.01 5.47 -3.81
CA VAL A 12 2.56 5.30 -3.96
C VAL A 12 2.18 5.61 -5.41
N PRO A 13 1.60 4.67 -6.17
CA PRO A 13 1.16 4.97 -7.53
C PRO A 13 0.07 6.06 -7.51
N LYS A 14 0.24 7.08 -8.35
CA LYS A 14 -0.77 8.16 -8.43
C LYS A 14 -2.07 7.62 -9.04
N PRO A 15 -3.24 7.96 -8.46
CA PRO A 15 -4.53 7.75 -9.10
C PRO A 15 -4.54 8.39 -10.49
N ARG A 16 -5.16 7.72 -11.46
CA ARG A 16 -5.36 8.30 -12.79
C ARG A 16 -6.56 9.27 -12.73
N PRO A 17 -6.54 10.40 -13.47
CA PRO A 17 -7.74 11.21 -13.62
C PRO A 17 -8.84 10.41 -14.36
N GLY A 18 -10.11 10.70 -14.06
CA GLY A 18 -11.26 10.06 -14.71
C GLY A 18 -11.61 8.66 -14.21
N LEU A 19 -11.18 8.28 -13.00
CA LEU A 19 -11.56 7.00 -12.40
C LEU A 19 -13.04 6.95 -12.05
N ILE A 20 -13.68 5.84 -12.41
CA ILE A 20 -15.04 5.53 -11.93
C ILE A 20 -14.95 5.15 -10.45
N GLY A 21 -15.53 5.98 -9.59
CA GLY A 21 -15.57 5.75 -8.15
C GLY A 21 -16.32 4.45 -7.80
N ARG A 22 -15.61 3.48 -7.23
CA ARG A 22 -16.19 2.20 -6.77
C ARG A 22 -16.67 2.29 -5.32
N LYS A 23 -17.65 3.17 -5.04
CA LYS A 23 -18.12 3.53 -3.68
C LYS A 23 -18.27 2.33 -2.74
N ARG A 24 -19.02 1.30 -3.15
CA ARG A 24 -19.22 0.06 -2.38
C ARG A 24 -17.93 -0.62 -1.92
N LEU A 25 -16.85 -0.57 -2.71
CA LEU A 25 -15.58 -1.18 -2.33
C LEU A 25 -14.78 -0.26 -1.40
N LEU A 26 -14.88 1.06 -1.58
CA LEU A 26 -14.26 2.04 -0.68
C LEU A 26 -14.88 1.96 0.71
N GLU A 27 -16.22 1.92 0.79
CA GLU A 27 -16.97 1.78 2.03
C GLU A 27 -16.58 0.51 2.81
N ARG A 28 -16.33 -0.61 2.13
CA ARG A 28 -15.85 -1.85 2.78
C ARG A 28 -14.44 -1.73 3.36
N LEU A 29 -13.57 -0.97 2.70
CA LEU A 29 -12.22 -0.71 3.21
C LEU A 29 -12.29 0.25 4.42
N ASP A 30 -13.15 1.27 4.34
CA ASP A 30 -13.40 2.18 5.45
C ASP A 30 -13.99 1.45 6.66
N GLU A 31 -14.97 0.57 6.45
CA GLU A 31 -15.57 -0.25 7.52
C GLU A 31 -14.51 -1.11 8.23
N GLY A 32 -13.65 -1.80 7.46
CA GLY A 32 -12.57 -2.61 8.02
C GLY A 32 -11.60 -1.78 8.86
N LEU A 33 -11.29 -0.57 8.40
CA LEU A 33 -10.41 0.36 9.09
C LEU A 33 -11.08 0.97 10.35
N LEU A 34 -12.36 1.33 10.29
CA LEU A 34 -13.14 1.85 11.42
C LEU A 34 -13.36 0.82 12.52
N THR A 35 -13.55 -0.45 12.13
CA THR A 35 -13.70 -1.57 13.07
C THR A 35 -12.38 -2.09 13.63
N GLY A 36 -11.24 -1.48 13.25
CA GLY A 36 -9.92 -1.84 13.78
C GLY A 36 -9.39 -3.18 13.29
N ARG A 37 -9.82 -3.66 12.11
CA ARG A 37 -9.27 -4.90 11.53
C ARG A 37 -7.79 -4.68 11.19
N PRO A 38 -6.89 -5.57 11.63
CA PRO A 38 -5.44 -5.38 11.45
C PRO A 38 -4.98 -5.58 9.99
N PHE A 39 -5.80 -6.21 9.15
CA PHE A 39 -5.43 -6.55 7.79
C PHE A 39 -6.63 -6.64 6.84
N ALA A 40 -6.42 -6.26 5.57
CA ALA A 40 -7.38 -6.43 4.48
C ALA A 40 -6.67 -7.02 3.25
N LEU A 41 -7.26 -8.08 2.67
CA LEU A 41 -6.77 -8.70 1.44
C LEU A 41 -7.65 -8.31 0.25
N ILE A 42 -7.02 -7.80 -0.81
CA ILE A 42 -7.70 -7.50 -2.08
C ILE A 42 -7.22 -8.49 -3.14
N SER A 43 -8.10 -9.42 -3.53
CA SER A 43 -7.83 -10.42 -4.56
C SER A 43 -8.74 -10.21 -5.78
N ALA A 44 -8.14 -10.24 -6.97
CA ALA A 44 -8.80 -10.17 -8.27
C ALA A 44 -7.79 -10.53 -9.37
N PRO A 45 -8.22 -10.92 -10.58
CA PRO A 45 -7.30 -11.19 -11.69
C PRO A 45 -6.48 -9.96 -12.11
N ALA A 46 -5.49 -10.18 -12.99
CA ALA A 46 -4.71 -9.09 -13.59
C ALA A 46 -5.64 -8.14 -14.37
N GLY A 47 -5.37 -6.83 -14.31
CA GLY A 47 -6.18 -5.81 -15.00
C GLY A 47 -7.47 -5.36 -14.31
N TYR A 48 -7.93 -6.01 -13.22
CA TYR A 48 -9.20 -5.66 -12.55
C TYR A 48 -9.18 -4.37 -11.71
N GLY A 49 -8.06 -3.66 -11.68
CA GLY A 49 -7.92 -2.37 -10.99
C GLY A 49 -7.70 -2.48 -9.47
N LYS A 50 -7.01 -3.53 -8.99
CA LYS A 50 -6.65 -3.67 -7.57
C LYS A 50 -5.83 -2.49 -7.06
N THR A 51 -4.72 -2.19 -7.74
CA THR A 51 -3.85 -1.05 -7.43
C THR A 51 -4.64 0.25 -7.49
N THR A 52 -5.47 0.42 -8.53
CA THR A 52 -6.34 1.58 -8.71
C THR A 52 -7.33 1.77 -7.56
N LEU A 53 -7.94 0.70 -7.06
CA LEU A 53 -8.85 0.75 -5.91
C LEU A 53 -8.12 1.23 -4.66
N VAL A 54 -6.94 0.65 -4.37
CA VAL A 54 -6.16 1.02 -3.17
C VAL A 54 -5.68 2.46 -3.27
N THR A 55 -5.14 2.89 -4.41
CA THR A 55 -4.64 4.25 -4.57
C THR A 55 -5.75 5.30 -4.45
N ASN A 56 -6.94 4.99 -4.99
CA ASN A 56 -8.12 5.85 -4.84
C ASN A 56 -8.60 5.90 -3.38
N TRP A 57 -8.63 4.76 -2.70
CA TRP A 57 -8.98 4.71 -1.27
C TRP A 57 -7.98 5.51 -0.43
N LEU A 58 -6.67 5.32 -0.65
CA LEU A 58 -5.60 6.03 0.04
C LEU A 58 -5.66 7.55 -0.19
N GLU A 59 -6.09 8.03 -1.36
CA GLU A 59 -6.25 9.47 -1.65
C GLU A 59 -7.31 10.12 -0.76
N GLY A 60 -8.40 9.40 -0.44
CA GLY A 60 -9.47 9.88 0.44
C GLY A 60 -9.18 9.78 1.94
N LEU A 61 -8.05 9.18 2.34
CA LEU A 61 -7.68 9.01 3.74
C LEU A 61 -6.84 10.18 4.26
N ASP A 62 -7.36 10.89 5.27
CA ASP A 62 -6.62 11.92 6.03
C ASP A 62 -5.81 11.29 7.18
N ARG A 63 -4.90 10.38 6.84
CA ARG A 63 -4.02 9.69 7.81
C ARG A 63 -2.71 9.30 7.16
N ALA A 64 -1.68 9.10 7.98
CA ALA A 64 -0.39 8.63 7.51
C ALA A 64 -0.53 7.27 6.81
N LYS A 65 0.02 7.19 5.60
CA LYS A 65 -0.06 6.04 4.70
C LYS A 65 1.31 5.76 4.10
N ALA A 66 1.58 4.48 3.84
CA ALA A 66 2.82 4.02 3.23
C ALA A 66 2.48 3.00 2.15
N TRP A 67 3.35 2.90 1.14
CA TRP A 67 3.26 1.89 0.10
C TRP A 67 4.53 1.05 0.09
N LEU A 68 4.38 -0.26 -0.06
CA LEU A 68 5.47 -1.18 -0.29
C LEU A 68 5.05 -2.16 -1.40
N SER A 69 5.69 -2.07 -2.55
CA SER A 69 5.58 -3.07 -3.61
C SER A 69 6.47 -4.25 -3.25
N LEU A 70 5.88 -5.44 -3.22
CA LEU A 70 6.58 -6.70 -3.03
C LEU A 70 6.74 -7.42 -4.38
N ASP A 71 7.90 -8.00 -4.62
CA ASP A 71 8.19 -8.87 -5.76
C ASP A 71 8.84 -10.19 -5.30
N GLU A 72 9.12 -11.07 -6.25
CA GLU A 72 9.69 -12.40 -5.96
C GLU A 72 11.05 -12.32 -5.25
N LEU A 73 11.81 -11.24 -5.44
CA LEU A 73 13.12 -11.03 -4.79
C LEU A 73 12.98 -10.63 -3.32
N ASP A 74 11.77 -10.26 -2.88
CA ASP A 74 11.46 -10.00 -1.48
C ASP A 74 11.07 -11.29 -0.72
N ASN A 75 10.87 -12.40 -1.43
CA ASN A 75 10.55 -13.71 -0.85
C ASN A 75 11.82 -14.50 -0.48
N ASP A 76 12.74 -13.83 0.22
CA ASP A 76 13.96 -14.45 0.75
C ASP A 76 13.74 -14.79 2.24
N PRO A 77 13.72 -16.07 2.63
CA PRO A 77 13.54 -16.47 4.03
C PRO A 77 14.66 -16.00 4.96
N MET A 78 15.84 -15.66 4.42
CA MET A 78 16.96 -15.11 5.19
C MET A 78 16.85 -13.60 5.39
N ARG A 79 16.05 -12.90 4.58
CA ARG A 79 15.68 -11.50 4.82
C ARG A 79 14.54 -11.50 5.82
N GLU A 80 14.77 -10.94 7.00
CA GLU A 80 13.69 -10.71 7.96
C GLU A 80 12.68 -9.73 7.36
N SER A 81 11.61 -10.26 6.75
CA SER A 81 10.53 -9.52 6.09
C SER A 81 9.91 -8.45 7.01
N THR A 82 9.94 -8.69 8.33
CA THR A 82 9.59 -7.73 9.37
C THR A 82 10.45 -6.46 9.35
N ALA A 83 11.77 -6.58 9.20
CA ALA A 83 12.67 -5.43 9.17
C ALA A 83 12.46 -4.58 7.93
N THR A 84 12.11 -5.20 6.79
CA THR A 84 11.76 -4.49 5.54
C THR A 84 10.48 -3.68 5.70
N LEU A 85 9.44 -4.26 6.33
CA LEU A 85 8.19 -3.57 6.66
C LEU A 85 8.43 -2.38 7.60
N TYR A 86 9.20 -2.58 8.67
CA TYR A 86 9.53 -1.50 9.60
C TYR A 86 10.33 -0.37 8.93
N ARG A 87 11.31 -0.71 8.09
CA ARG A 87 12.11 0.29 7.36
C ARG A 87 11.27 1.03 6.32
N ALA A 88 10.38 0.34 5.61
CA ALA A 88 9.45 0.98 4.68
C ALA A 88 8.52 1.95 5.39
N TYR A 89 7.96 1.55 6.54
CA TYR A 89 7.11 2.41 7.36
C TYR A 89 7.86 3.64 7.90
N ASP A 90 9.04 3.45 8.49
CA ASP A 90 9.82 4.56 9.05
C ASP A 90 10.34 5.50 7.94
N THR A 91 10.70 4.96 6.77
CA THR A 91 11.08 5.77 5.61
C THR A 91 9.89 6.58 5.09
N ALA A 92 8.70 5.98 4.97
CA ALA A 92 7.49 6.69 4.55
C ALA A 92 7.10 7.78 5.56
N ARG A 93 7.22 7.50 6.86
CA ARG A 93 6.97 8.44 7.95
C ARG A 93 7.94 9.63 7.93
N ARG A 94 9.24 9.39 7.70
CA ARG A 94 10.28 10.43 7.67
C ARG A 94 10.31 11.22 6.36
N ALA A 95 9.98 10.59 5.23
CA ALA A 95 10.00 11.21 3.92
C ALA A 95 8.85 12.20 3.69
N GLY A 96 7.88 12.31 4.62
CA GLY A 96 6.75 13.22 4.49
C GLY A 96 5.94 12.97 3.21
N LEU A 97 5.93 11.72 2.73
CA LEU A 97 5.18 11.31 1.55
C LEU A 97 3.69 11.44 1.86
N ARG A 98 3.14 12.61 1.55
CA ARG A 98 1.70 12.93 1.54
C ARG A 98 0.98 12.18 0.43
#